data_AF-A0A7S2M447-F1
#
_entry.id   AF-A0A7S2M447-F1
#
_cell.length_a   1.000
_cell.length_b   1.000
_cell.length_c   1.000
_cell.angle_alpha   90.00
_cell.angle_beta   90.00
_cell.angle_gamma   90.00
#
_symmetry.space_group_name_H-M   'P 1'
#
loop_
_entity.id
_entity.type
_entity.pdbx_description
1 polymer ?
#
loop_
_entity_poly.entity_id
_entity_poly.type
_entity_poly.pdbx_seq_one_letter_code
_entity_poly.pdbx_strand_id
1 'polypeptide(L)'
;TRHEARRKNDRGNLPLHSAASFRAPVEVIEGLLEAYPEAASMTNNYGNLALHFTAWKKGPLDCMKLLLQIFPEGAAQKNNHGNLPLHYAAHYNAPIEVVEALYHAYPEAARQKNNDSNTPLDLAVADGASNNVVALLQGKSVPPNDDEIFEGAKSRYDRVEKELQKQMASHDGVQEDLDVLLQFLMDVKENHPSAMYSSGIDPESCTDLDTMLDQVRIAGEEEQKSIEDDEAKQIEDSLVPPDDLVEVSLARLIGLDAIKNQIRGLRRTIEVDRLRGLVPGQSDRPRHIILTGSAGCGKTFASRLLLPLLHKIGAVP
;
A
#
# COMPACT_ATOMS: atom_id res chain seq x y z
N THR A 1 16.15 -27.81 13.01
CA THR A 1 17.37 -28.52 12.52
C THR A 1 17.52 -28.37 11.01
N ARG A 2 18.72 -28.59 10.42
CA ARG A 2 18.93 -28.51 8.94
C ARG A 2 17.96 -29.40 8.14
N HIS A 3 17.61 -30.56 8.69
CA HIS A 3 16.67 -31.49 8.06
C HIS A 3 15.23 -30.95 8.05
N GLU A 4 14.79 -30.30 9.14
CA GLU A 4 13.45 -29.70 9.21
C GLU A 4 13.32 -28.47 8.30
N ALA A 5 14.37 -27.66 8.19
CA ALA A 5 14.41 -26.48 7.31
C ALA A 5 14.18 -26.82 5.81
N ARG A 6 14.41 -28.07 5.42
CA ARG A 6 14.21 -28.57 4.05
C ARG A 6 12.84 -29.21 3.80
N ARG A 7 12.08 -29.50 4.85
CA ARG A 7 10.83 -30.25 4.72
C ARG A 7 9.75 -29.34 4.13
N LYS A 8 9.31 -29.65 2.92
CA LYS A 8 8.17 -28.99 2.28
C LYS A 8 6.85 -29.53 2.84
N ASN A 9 5.84 -28.66 2.96
CA ASN A 9 4.46 -29.08 3.20
C ASN A 9 3.76 -29.46 1.88
N ASP A 10 2.47 -29.79 1.93
CA ASP A 10 1.67 -30.21 0.76
C ASP A 10 1.57 -29.16 -0.35
N ARG A 11 1.82 -27.89 -0.02
CA ARG A 11 1.86 -26.76 -0.98
C ARG A 11 3.26 -26.50 -1.53
N GLY A 12 4.25 -27.31 -1.15
CA GLY A 12 5.64 -27.13 -1.51
C GLY A 12 6.35 -26.04 -0.71
N ASN A 13 5.71 -25.46 0.32
CA ASN A 13 6.32 -24.41 1.12
C ASN A 13 7.40 -25.00 2.01
N LEU A 14 8.60 -24.43 1.94
CA LEU A 14 9.61 -24.59 2.99
C LEU A 14 9.19 -23.83 4.26
N PRO A 15 9.77 -24.15 5.43
CA PRO A 15 9.59 -23.36 6.64
C PRO A 15 9.87 -21.87 6.44
N LEU A 16 10.83 -21.51 5.58
CA LEU A 16 11.10 -20.11 5.21
C LEU A 16 9.88 -19.41 4.56
N HIS A 17 9.16 -20.10 3.67
CA HIS A 17 7.95 -19.54 3.06
C HIS A 17 6.86 -19.33 4.11
N SER A 18 6.72 -20.27 5.03
CA SER A 18 5.76 -20.16 6.14
C SER A 18 6.13 -19.00 7.06
N ALA A 19 7.40 -18.86 7.44
CA ALA A 19 7.88 -17.76 8.27
C ALA A 19 7.63 -16.39 7.61
N ALA A 20 7.96 -16.24 6.32
CA ALA A 20 7.62 -15.05 5.56
C ALA A 20 6.10 -14.80 5.51
N SER A 21 5.31 -15.87 5.35
CA SER A 21 3.84 -15.77 5.31
C SER A 21 3.21 -15.34 6.65
N PHE A 22 3.85 -15.63 7.78
CA PHE A 22 3.39 -15.26 9.11
C PHE A 22 4.04 -13.96 9.62
N ARG A 23 4.77 -13.23 8.76
CA ARG A 23 5.49 -12.00 9.12
C ARG A 23 6.44 -12.23 10.30
N ALA A 24 7.11 -13.38 10.31
CA ALA A 24 8.04 -13.72 11.38
C ALA A 24 9.14 -12.64 11.52
N PRO A 25 9.66 -12.45 12.74
CA PRO A 25 10.81 -11.57 12.98
C PRO A 25 12.02 -11.96 12.11
N VAL A 26 12.89 -10.98 11.84
CA VAL A 26 14.06 -11.20 10.99
C VAL A 26 14.98 -12.29 11.52
N GLU A 27 15.10 -12.41 12.84
CA GLU A 27 15.93 -13.41 13.53
C GLU A 27 15.47 -14.84 13.22
N VAL A 28 14.16 -15.05 13.03
CA VAL A 28 13.62 -16.36 12.64
C VAL A 28 13.96 -16.67 11.18
N ILE A 29 13.89 -15.66 10.32
CA ILE A 29 14.26 -15.77 8.90
C ILE A 29 15.77 -16.07 8.78
N GLU A 30 16.60 -15.36 9.53
CA GLU A 30 18.04 -15.57 9.63
C GLU A 30 18.36 -16.99 10.09
N GLY A 31 17.82 -17.46 11.21
CA GLY A 31 18.08 -18.81 11.71
C GLY A 31 17.66 -19.92 10.75
N LEU A 32 16.59 -19.70 9.96
CA LEU A 32 16.18 -20.62 8.90
C LEU A 32 17.15 -20.61 7.72
N LEU A 33 17.67 -19.44 7.35
CA LEU A 33 18.65 -19.28 6.26
C LEU A 33 20.05 -19.74 6.66
N GLU A 34 20.45 -19.62 7.92
CA GLU A 34 21.68 -20.23 8.45
C GLU A 34 21.60 -21.76 8.40
N ALA A 35 20.43 -22.33 8.70
CA ALA A 35 20.20 -23.76 8.61
C ALA A 35 20.12 -24.25 7.16
N TYR A 36 19.55 -23.45 6.25
CA TYR A 36 19.40 -23.80 4.84
C TYR A 36 19.40 -22.56 3.91
N PRO A 37 20.58 -22.06 3.51
CA PRO A 37 20.70 -20.81 2.75
C PRO A 37 19.99 -20.83 1.40
N GLU A 38 20.02 -21.98 0.72
CA GLU A 38 19.40 -22.15 -0.60
C GLU A 38 17.87 -22.03 -0.55
N ALA A 39 17.25 -22.06 0.64
CA ALA A 39 15.82 -21.85 0.79
C ALA A 39 15.33 -20.51 0.20
N ALA A 40 16.19 -19.48 0.17
CA ALA A 40 15.85 -18.16 -0.38
C ALA A 40 15.51 -18.19 -1.88
N SER A 41 16.16 -19.07 -2.65
CA SER A 41 15.99 -19.19 -4.11
C SER A 41 15.04 -20.32 -4.52
N MET A 42 14.50 -21.06 -3.55
CA MET A 42 13.57 -22.15 -3.82
C MET A 42 12.13 -21.67 -3.88
N THR A 43 11.39 -22.20 -4.85
CA THR A 43 9.96 -21.93 -5.00
C THR A 43 9.09 -23.04 -4.41
N ASN A 44 7.87 -22.66 -4.04
CA ASN A 44 6.79 -23.59 -3.74
C ASN A 44 6.06 -24.08 -5.01
N ASN A 45 4.97 -24.84 -4.86
CA ASN A 45 4.23 -25.40 -6.00
C ASN A 45 3.56 -24.35 -6.90
N TYR A 46 3.48 -23.09 -6.44
CA TYR A 46 2.93 -21.95 -7.19
C TYR A 46 4.02 -21.08 -7.83
N GLY A 47 5.29 -21.48 -7.73
CA GLY A 47 6.42 -20.70 -8.22
C GLY A 47 6.78 -19.51 -7.32
N ASN A 48 6.18 -19.39 -6.13
CA ASN A 48 6.47 -18.29 -5.21
C ASN A 48 7.74 -18.59 -4.42
N LEU A 49 8.63 -17.59 -4.34
CA LEU A 49 9.73 -17.51 -3.38
C LEU A 49 9.22 -17.02 -2.02
N ALA A 50 10.04 -17.17 -0.97
CA ALA A 50 9.80 -16.49 0.31
C ALA A 50 9.63 -14.97 0.14
N LEU A 51 10.41 -14.37 -0.77
CA LEU A 51 10.34 -12.95 -1.13
C LEU A 51 8.93 -12.51 -1.58
N HIS A 52 8.22 -13.35 -2.34
CA HIS A 52 6.84 -13.07 -2.76
C HIS A 52 5.88 -13.05 -1.56
N PHE A 53 6.08 -13.95 -0.60
CA PHE A 53 5.27 -13.98 0.63
C PHE A 53 5.53 -12.76 1.51
N THR A 54 6.78 -12.32 1.64
CA THR A 54 7.13 -11.10 2.39
C THR A 54 6.44 -9.88 1.78
N ALA A 55 6.46 -9.74 0.45
CA ALA A 55 5.74 -8.68 -0.26
C ALA A 55 4.21 -8.79 -0.07
N TRP A 56 3.64 -9.98 -0.22
CA TRP A 56 2.20 -10.22 -0.04
C TRP A 56 1.72 -9.89 1.37
N LYS A 57 2.44 -10.35 2.39
CA LYS A 57 1.98 -10.31 3.78
C LYS A 57 2.40 -9.05 4.51
N LYS A 58 2.93 -8.05 3.81
CA LYS A 58 3.44 -6.82 4.41
C LYS A 58 4.48 -7.15 5.50
N GLY A 59 5.39 -8.07 5.18
CA GLY A 59 6.43 -8.49 6.09
C GLY A 59 7.37 -7.33 6.46
N PRO A 60 8.11 -7.45 7.57
CA PRO A 60 9.06 -6.42 7.99
C PRO A 60 10.07 -6.09 6.88
N LEU A 61 10.46 -4.80 6.79
CA LEU A 61 11.42 -4.33 5.80
C LEU A 61 12.76 -5.05 5.91
N ASP A 62 13.20 -5.38 7.12
CA ASP A 62 14.46 -6.08 7.35
C ASP A 62 14.46 -7.48 6.76
N CYS A 63 13.33 -8.20 6.86
CA CYS A 63 13.16 -9.50 6.20
C CYS A 63 13.22 -9.37 4.67
N MET A 64 12.65 -8.29 4.12
CA MET A 64 12.72 -8.01 2.67
C MET A 64 14.16 -7.75 2.23
N LYS A 65 14.88 -6.87 2.95
CA LYS A 65 16.28 -6.53 2.68
C LYS A 65 17.19 -7.75 2.79
N LEU A 66 17.04 -8.56 3.84
CA LEU A 66 17.82 -9.78 4.04
C LEU A 66 17.63 -10.78 2.89
N LEU A 67 16.39 -11.04 2.49
CA LEU A 67 16.11 -11.96 1.39
C LEU A 67 16.67 -11.45 0.05
N LEU A 68 16.58 -10.14 -0.21
CA LEU A 68 17.19 -9.50 -1.39
C LEU A 68 18.71 -9.52 -1.34
N GLN A 69 19.32 -9.41 -0.16
CA GLN A 69 20.77 -9.49 0.00
C GLN A 69 21.29 -10.90 -0.30
N ILE A 70 20.57 -11.93 0.14
CA ILE A 70 20.97 -13.33 -0.06
C ILE A 70 20.67 -13.81 -1.49
N PHE A 71 19.54 -13.39 -2.07
CA PHE A 71 19.16 -13.77 -3.43
C PHE A 71 18.56 -12.57 -4.20
N PRO A 72 19.42 -11.66 -4.71
CA PRO A 72 18.98 -10.45 -5.41
C PRO A 72 18.16 -10.74 -6.66
N GLU A 73 18.50 -11.80 -7.41
CA GLU A 73 17.80 -12.21 -8.62
C GLU A 73 16.34 -12.60 -8.35
N GLY A 74 16.00 -12.89 -7.09
CA GLY A 74 14.63 -13.16 -6.66
C GLY A 74 13.66 -12.02 -6.95
N ALA A 75 14.13 -10.77 -7.01
CA ALA A 75 13.31 -9.61 -7.39
C ALA A 75 12.81 -9.69 -8.85
N ALA A 76 13.57 -10.36 -9.72
CA ALA A 76 13.25 -10.54 -11.14
C ALA A 76 12.55 -11.87 -11.46
N GLN A 77 12.35 -12.74 -10.46
CA GLN A 77 11.75 -14.05 -10.67
C GLN A 77 10.22 -14.00 -10.65
N LYS A 78 9.60 -14.40 -11.76
CA LYS A 78 8.15 -14.54 -11.86
C LYS A 78 7.67 -15.86 -11.24
N ASN A 79 6.54 -15.82 -10.55
CA ASN A 79 5.82 -17.03 -10.14
C ASN A 79 4.99 -17.63 -11.30
N ASN A 80 4.21 -18.69 -11.03
CA ASN A 80 3.41 -19.38 -12.06
C ASN A 80 2.30 -18.50 -12.68
N HIS A 81 1.96 -17.38 -12.06
CA HIS A 81 0.99 -16.39 -12.56
C HIS A 81 1.68 -15.24 -13.31
N GLY A 82 2.99 -15.32 -13.52
CA GLY A 82 3.78 -14.26 -14.14
C GLY A 82 4.02 -13.05 -13.22
N ASN A 83 3.63 -13.12 -11.95
CA ASN A 83 3.80 -12.03 -11.00
C ASN A 83 5.24 -12.01 -10.47
N LEU A 84 5.84 -10.82 -10.44
CA LEU A 84 7.06 -10.52 -9.69
C LEU A 84 6.71 -10.21 -8.23
N PRO A 85 7.67 -10.21 -7.29
CA PRO A 85 7.44 -9.71 -5.93
C PRO A 85 6.87 -8.28 -5.90
N LEU A 86 7.32 -7.42 -6.82
CA LEU A 86 6.80 -6.04 -6.94
C LEU A 86 5.31 -6.00 -7.31
N HIS A 87 4.80 -6.96 -8.09
CA HIS A 87 3.36 -7.06 -8.36
C HIS A 87 2.59 -7.35 -7.08
N TYR A 88 3.11 -8.23 -6.21
CA TYR A 88 2.49 -8.52 -4.91
C TYR A 88 2.54 -7.32 -3.97
N ALA A 89 3.67 -6.62 -3.89
CA ALA A 89 3.81 -5.45 -3.03
C ALA A 89 2.83 -4.33 -3.43
N ALA A 90 2.73 -4.05 -4.74
CA ALA A 90 1.79 -3.10 -5.31
C ALA A 90 0.32 -3.52 -5.10
N HIS A 91 0.00 -4.79 -5.38
CA HIS A 91 -1.35 -5.31 -5.31
C HIS A 91 -1.91 -5.35 -3.88
N TYR A 92 -1.08 -5.68 -2.90
CA TYR A 92 -1.52 -5.85 -1.51
C TYR A 92 -1.25 -4.63 -0.64
N ASN A 93 -0.91 -3.47 -1.21
CA ASN A 93 -0.59 -2.23 -0.50
C ASN A 93 0.45 -2.48 0.61
N ALA A 94 1.59 -3.06 0.22
CA ALA A 94 2.74 -3.17 1.11
C ALA A 94 3.28 -1.78 1.47
N PRO A 95 3.99 -1.62 2.61
CA PRO A 95 4.63 -0.37 2.99
C PRO A 95 5.52 0.17 1.86
N ILE A 96 5.60 1.49 1.72
CA ILE A 96 6.34 2.15 0.63
C ILE A 96 7.80 1.69 0.59
N GLU A 97 8.42 1.50 1.74
CA GLU A 97 9.82 1.09 1.89
C GLU A 97 10.05 -0.33 1.33
N VAL A 98 9.05 -1.20 1.42
CA VAL A 98 9.10 -2.55 0.82
C VAL A 98 8.98 -2.45 -0.70
N VAL A 99 8.12 -1.56 -1.19
CA VAL A 99 7.97 -1.30 -2.64
C VAL A 99 9.26 -0.69 -3.19
N GLU A 100 9.86 0.28 -2.50
CA GLU A 100 11.15 0.90 -2.85
C GLU A 100 12.28 -0.11 -2.86
N ALA A 101 12.40 -0.95 -1.84
CA ALA A 101 13.43 -1.99 -1.80
C ALA A 101 13.35 -2.92 -3.01
N LEU A 102 12.14 -3.34 -3.38
CA LEU A 102 11.91 -4.17 -4.56
C LEU A 102 12.13 -3.42 -5.88
N TYR A 103 11.71 -2.16 -5.95
CA TYR A 103 11.91 -1.31 -7.13
C TYR A 103 13.40 -1.06 -7.38
N HIS A 104 14.18 -0.73 -6.34
CA HIS A 104 15.61 -0.52 -6.46
C HIS A 104 16.38 -1.81 -6.75
N ALA A 105 15.93 -2.95 -6.21
CA ALA A 105 16.52 -4.24 -6.54
C ALA A 105 16.30 -4.62 -8.02
N TYR A 106 15.16 -4.25 -8.60
CA TYR A 106 14.88 -4.50 -10.02
C TYR A 106 13.94 -3.46 -10.65
N PRO A 107 14.46 -2.31 -11.14
CA PRO A 107 13.62 -1.20 -11.62
C PRO A 107 12.75 -1.55 -12.83
N GLU A 108 13.24 -2.42 -13.72
CA GLU A 108 12.49 -2.88 -14.90
C GLU A 108 11.22 -3.66 -14.52
N ALA A 109 11.09 -4.13 -13.27
CA ALA A 109 9.88 -4.78 -12.79
C ALA A 109 8.63 -3.91 -12.95
N ALA A 110 8.74 -2.59 -12.80
CA ALA A 110 7.62 -1.66 -12.87
C ALA A 110 6.90 -1.66 -14.24
N ARG A 111 7.60 -2.05 -15.31
CA ARG A 111 7.07 -2.10 -16.68
C ARG A 111 6.65 -3.50 -17.12
N GLN A 112 6.98 -4.52 -16.34
CA GLN A 112 6.68 -5.90 -16.71
C GLN A 112 5.23 -6.25 -16.46
N LYS A 113 4.66 -7.01 -17.40
CA LYS A 113 3.33 -7.56 -17.27
C LYS A 113 3.37 -8.98 -16.69
N ASN A 114 2.39 -9.30 -15.86
CA ASN A 114 2.06 -10.65 -15.45
C ASN A 114 1.22 -11.38 -16.53
N ASN A 115 0.75 -12.60 -16.24
CA ASN A 115 -0.04 -13.39 -17.19
C ASN A 115 -1.42 -12.76 -17.49
N ASP A 116 -1.93 -11.92 -16.60
CA ASP A 116 -3.17 -11.13 -16.79
C ASP A 116 -2.91 -9.82 -17.55
N SER A 117 -1.71 -9.64 -18.11
CA SER A 117 -1.27 -8.43 -18.82
C SER A 117 -1.26 -7.15 -17.97
N ASN A 118 -1.20 -7.28 -16.65
CA ASN A 118 -1.15 -6.17 -15.70
C ASN A 118 0.28 -5.91 -15.24
N THR A 119 0.66 -4.64 -15.17
CA THR A 119 1.91 -4.16 -14.53
C THR A 119 1.72 -4.00 -13.01
N PRO A 120 2.79 -3.85 -12.21
CA PRO A 120 2.63 -3.48 -10.80
C PRO A 120 1.83 -2.19 -10.61
N LEU A 121 2.04 -1.19 -11.48
CA LEU A 121 1.28 0.07 -11.45
C LEU A 121 -0.22 -0.15 -11.68
N ASP A 122 -0.57 -1.06 -12.61
CA ASP A 122 -1.98 -1.38 -12.87
C ASP A 122 -2.66 -1.96 -11.63
N LEU A 123 -1.95 -2.83 -10.89
CA LEU A 123 -2.46 -3.43 -9.66
C LEU A 123 -2.51 -2.41 -8.52
N ALA A 124 -1.48 -1.56 -8.38
CA ALA A 124 -1.46 -0.48 -7.39
C ALA A 124 -2.67 0.46 -7.55
N VAL A 125 -2.96 0.87 -8.79
CA VAL A 125 -4.08 1.77 -9.09
C VAL A 125 -5.43 1.08 -8.85
N ALA A 126 -5.56 -0.20 -9.25
CA ALA A 126 -6.82 -0.94 -9.10
C ALA A 126 -7.19 -1.24 -7.65
N ASP A 127 -6.20 -1.45 -6.78
CA ASP A 127 -6.41 -1.81 -5.37
C ASP A 127 -6.16 -0.61 -4.42
N GLY A 128 -6.12 0.61 -4.96
CA GLY A 128 -6.10 1.85 -4.17
C GLY A 128 -4.82 2.04 -3.35
N ALA A 129 -3.65 1.71 -3.93
CA ALA A 129 -2.36 1.97 -3.30
C ALA A 129 -2.12 3.47 -3.09
N SER A 130 -1.21 3.81 -2.16
CA SER A 130 -0.92 5.21 -1.85
C SER A 130 -0.34 5.96 -3.05
N ASN A 131 -0.56 7.29 -3.07
CA ASN A 131 -0.05 8.17 -4.12
C ASN A 131 1.48 8.05 -4.28
N ASN A 132 2.19 7.79 -3.18
CA ASN A 132 3.65 7.59 -3.16
C ASN A 132 4.06 6.33 -3.92
N VAL A 133 3.36 5.21 -3.74
CA VAL A 133 3.58 3.97 -4.50
C VAL A 133 3.28 4.19 -5.99
N VAL A 134 2.19 4.87 -6.31
CA VAL A 134 1.81 5.18 -7.69
C VAL A 134 2.86 6.08 -8.35
N ALA A 135 3.35 7.11 -7.66
CA ALA A 135 4.39 8.01 -8.15
C ALA A 135 5.71 7.27 -8.41
N LEU A 136 6.15 6.44 -7.46
CA LEU A 136 7.35 5.61 -7.57
C LEU A 136 7.29 4.69 -8.80
N LEU A 137 6.18 3.98 -8.97
CA LEU A 137 6.01 3.04 -10.09
C LEU A 137 5.88 3.74 -11.44
N GLN A 138 5.45 5.01 -11.46
CA GLN A 138 5.49 5.88 -12.64
C GLN A 138 6.90 6.44 -12.93
N GLY A 139 7.88 6.19 -12.06
CA GLY A 139 9.23 6.75 -12.17
C GLY A 139 9.29 8.25 -11.87
N LYS A 140 8.29 8.77 -11.14
CA LYS A 140 8.29 10.16 -10.67
C LYS A 140 8.98 10.23 -9.31
N SER A 141 9.46 11.40 -8.94
CA SER A 141 9.92 11.64 -7.57
C SER A 141 8.76 11.36 -6.61
N VAL A 142 8.99 10.49 -5.64
CA VAL A 142 8.02 10.20 -4.58
C VAL A 142 7.86 11.49 -3.76
N PRO A 143 6.62 11.99 -3.56
CA PRO A 143 6.37 13.05 -2.59
C PRO A 143 6.89 12.61 -1.21
N PRO A 144 7.53 13.49 -0.43
CA PRO A 144 7.99 13.13 0.90
C PRO A 144 6.85 12.53 1.73
N ASN A 145 7.13 11.47 2.48
CA ASN A 145 6.11 10.82 3.31
C ASN A 145 5.59 11.78 4.39
N ASP A 146 4.41 11.52 4.95
CA ASP A 146 3.83 12.36 6.02
C ASP A 146 4.80 12.54 7.19
N ASP A 147 5.59 11.50 7.53
CA ASP A 147 6.64 11.56 8.55
C ASP A 147 7.82 12.47 8.18
N GLU A 148 8.22 12.50 6.90
CA GLU A 148 9.31 13.36 6.41
C GLU A 148 8.84 14.81 6.27
N ILE A 149 7.58 15.01 5.90
CA ILE A 149 6.92 16.32 5.91
C ILE A 149 6.84 16.81 7.36
N PHE A 150 6.44 15.96 8.30
CA PHE A 150 6.33 16.27 9.72
C PHE A 150 7.69 16.57 10.38
N GLU A 151 8.72 15.75 10.15
CA GLU A 151 10.08 16.05 10.64
C GLU A 151 10.68 17.28 9.96
N GLY A 152 10.40 17.49 8.67
CA GLY A 152 10.78 18.70 7.95
C GLY A 152 10.05 19.96 8.46
N ALA A 153 8.81 19.83 8.95
CA ALA A 153 8.05 20.90 9.57
C ALA A 153 8.55 21.17 11.01
N LYS A 154 8.80 20.12 11.77
CA LYS A 154 9.36 20.17 13.14
C LYS A 154 10.75 20.81 13.17
N SER A 155 11.65 20.44 12.26
CA SER A 155 12.98 21.04 12.17
C SER A 155 12.94 22.53 11.77
N ARG A 156 11.93 22.92 10.97
CA ARG A 156 11.67 24.35 10.68
C ARG A 156 11.13 25.08 11.91
N TYR A 157 10.22 24.46 12.66
CA TYR A 157 9.70 24.99 13.92
C TYR A 157 10.81 25.21 14.95
N ASP A 158 11.66 24.21 15.19
CA ASP A 158 12.81 24.31 16.11
C ASP A 158 13.78 25.43 15.74
N ARG A 159 13.94 25.70 14.43
CA ARG A 159 14.80 26.77 13.93
C ARG A 159 14.18 28.15 14.16
N VAL A 160 12.87 28.27 13.93
CA VAL A 160 12.11 29.50 14.20
C VAL A 160 12.09 29.77 15.71
N GLU A 161 11.85 28.76 16.54
CA GLU A 161 11.85 28.87 17.99
C GLU A 161 13.20 29.35 18.54
N LYS A 162 14.31 28.78 18.07
CA LYS A 162 15.66 29.21 18.47
C LYS A 162 15.97 30.65 18.07
N GLU A 163 15.53 31.08 16.88
CA GLU A 163 15.74 32.46 16.43
C GLU A 163 14.85 33.43 17.24
N LEU A 164 13.60 33.05 17.56
CA LEU A 164 12.73 33.81 18.46
C LEU A 164 13.37 33.97 19.83
N GLN A 165 13.82 32.88 20.45
CA GLN A 165 14.48 32.91 21.77
C GLN A 165 15.72 33.81 21.78
N LYS A 166 16.49 33.80 20.67
CA LYS A 166 17.67 34.65 20.51
C LYS A 166 17.31 36.12 20.34
N GLN A 167 16.22 36.43 19.63
CA GLN A 167 15.72 37.79 19.46
C GLN A 167 15.12 38.33 20.76
N MET A 168 14.31 37.54 21.45
CA MET A 168 13.76 37.85 22.78
C MET A 168 14.86 38.04 23.84
N ALA A 169 15.98 37.32 23.74
CA ALA A 169 17.13 37.52 24.63
C ALA A 169 17.91 38.81 24.32
N SER A 170 17.69 39.41 23.14
CA SER A 170 18.40 40.61 22.68
C SER A 170 17.59 41.91 22.77
N HIS A 171 16.27 41.84 22.94
CA HIS A 171 15.39 43.00 22.99
C HIS A 171 14.48 42.96 24.22
N ASP A 172 14.51 44.03 25.01
CA ASP A 172 13.50 44.32 26.03
C ASP A 172 12.37 45.09 25.34
N GLY A 173 11.49 44.37 24.62
CA GLY A 173 10.53 45.04 23.74
C GLY A 173 9.50 44.10 23.11
N VAL A 174 8.46 43.77 23.89
CA VAL A 174 7.27 42.97 23.52
C VAL A 174 6.57 43.42 22.20
N GLN A 175 6.89 44.60 21.68
CA GLN A 175 6.24 45.19 20.51
C GLN A 175 6.84 44.74 19.16
N GLU A 176 8.17 44.56 19.05
CA GLU A 176 8.82 44.20 17.78
C GLU A 176 8.66 42.71 17.45
N ASP A 177 8.63 41.84 18.47
CA ASP A 177 8.38 40.40 18.32
C ASP A 177 6.95 40.13 17.83
N LEU A 178 5.98 40.98 18.22
CA LEU A 178 4.59 40.88 17.76
C LEU A 178 4.46 41.28 16.29
N ASP A 179 5.19 42.30 15.84
CA ASP A 179 5.19 42.75 14.44
C ASP A 179 5.82 41.70 13.51
N VAL A 180 6.90 41.02 13.93
CA VAL A 180 7.51 39.92 13.16
C VAL A 180 6.56 38.72 13.05
N LEU A 181 5.88 38.37 14.15
CA LEU A 181 4.89 37.29 14.15
C LEU A 181 3.68 37.64 13.28
N LEU A 182 3.21 38.89 13.33
CA LEU A 182 2.14 39.38 12.44
C LEU A 182 2.54 39.32 10.97
N GLN A 183 3.75 39.76 10.64
CA GLN A 183 4.26 39.77 9.27
C GLN A 183 4.31 38.35 8.68
N PHE A 184 4.75 37.38 9.48
CA PHE A 184 4.79 35.97 9.07
C PHE A 184 3.38 35.40 8.87
N LEU A 185 2.45 35.65 9.81
CA LEU A 185 1.07 35.17 9.69
C LEU A 185 0.34 35.79 8.49
N MET A 186 0.60 37.06 8.18
CA MET A 186 0.06 37.71 6.98
C MET A 186 0.69 37.19 5.69
N ASP A 187 1.98 36.86 5.68
CA ASP A 187 2.65 36.21 4.53
C ASP A 187 2.07 34.81 4.25
N VAL A 188 1.79 34.03 5.30
CA VAL A 188 1.10 32.72 5.18
C VAL A 188 -0.32 32.90 4.66
N LYS A 189 -1.06 33.92 5.10
CA LYS A 189 -2.40 34.25 4.58
C LYS A 189 -2.36 34.58 3.08
N GLU A 190 -1.40 35.37 2.63
CA GLU A 190 -1.31 35.82 1.23
C GLU A 190 -0.77 34.74 0.28
N ASN A 191 0.22 33.95 0.72
CA ASN A 191 0.93 33.00 -0.14
C ASN A 191 0.50 31.53 0.05
N HIS A 192 -0.14 31.18 1.17
CA HIS A 192 -0.50 29.80 1.53
C HIS A 192 -1.92 29.65 2.14
N PRO A 193 -2.98 30.14 1.48
CA PRO A 193 -4.35 30.16 2.03
C PRO A 193 -4.91 28.76 2.32
N SER A 194 -4.47 27.73 1.59
CA SER A 194 -4.89 26.34 1.83
C SER A 194 -4.48 25.78 3.20
N ALA A 195 -3.38 26.28 3.78
CA ALA A 195 -2.90 25.85 5.09
C ALA A 195 -3.73 26.41 6.25
N MET A 196 -4.38 27.56 6.04
CA MET A 196 -5.30 28.16 7.00
C MET A 196 -6.62 27.38 7.04
N TYR A 197 -7.18 27.05 5.87
CA TYR A 197 -8.41 26.25 5.78
C TYR A 197 -8.25 24.85 6.38
N SER A 198 -7.11 24.19 6.18
CA SER A 198 -6.84 22.88 6.80
C SER A 198 -6.75 22.93 8.32
N SER A 199 -6.54 24.12 8.88
CA SER A 199 -6.47 24.38 10.32
C SER A 199 -7.79 24.95 10.86
N GLY A 200 -8.87 24.91 10.07
CA GLY A 200 -10.21 25.41 10.46
C GLY A 200 -10.36 26.92 10.46
N ILE A 201 -9.38 27.67 9.92
CA ILE A 201 -9.32 29.13 9.94
C ILE A 201 -9.73 29.65 8.56
N ASP A 202 -10.75 30.51 8.49
CA ASP A 202 -11.18 31.13 7.24
C ASP A 202 -10.38 32.42 6.95
N PRO A 203 -9.46 32.41 5.97
CA PRO A 203 -8.59 33.54 5.67
C PRO A 203 -9.34 34.80 5.22
N GLU A 204 -10.53 34.67 4.64
CA GLU A 204 -11.34 35.83 4.22
C GLU A 204 -11.98 36.55 5.42
N SER A 205 -12.22 35.82 6.51
CA SER A 205 -12.83 36.34 7.74
C SER A 205 -11.81 36.93 8.72
N CYS A 206 -10.51 36.66 8.52
CA CYS A 206 -9.42 37.15 9.35
C CYS A 206 -9.00 38.56 8.94
N THR A 207 -9.64 39.58 9.54
CA THR A 207 -9.34 41.00 9.28
C THR A 207 -8.32 41.58 10.25
N ASP A 208 -8.17 40.99 11.44
CA ASP A 208 -7.26 41.42 12.50
C ASP A 208 -6.74 40.25 13.34
N LEU A 209 -5.75 40.51 14.20
CA LEU A 209 -5.10 39.50 15.03
C LEU A 209 -6.07 38.88 16.05
N ASP A 210 -7.00 39.66 16.58
CA ASP A 210 -7.98 39.19 17.57
C ASP A 210 -8.94 38.17 16.93
N THR A 211 -9.41 38.43 15.71
CA THR A 211 -10.26 37.47 14.96
C THR A 211 -9.51 36.18 14.58
N MET A 212 -8.21 36.25 14.29
CA MET A 212 -7.39 35.04 14.06
C MET A 212 -7.20 34.21 15.33
N LEU A 213 -6.87 34.85 16.45
CA LEU A 213 -6.64 34.16 17.72
C LEU A 213 -7.91 33.50 18.26
N ASP A 214 -9.08 34.13 18.05
CA ASP A 214 -10.37 33.52 18.41
C ASP A 214 -10.67 32.27 17.57
N GLN A 215 -10.35 32.26 16.26
CA GLN A 215 -10.56 31.08 15.40
C GLN A 215 -9.59 29.95 15.71
N VAL A 216 -8.32 30.25 16.00
CA VAL A 216 -7.32 29.26 16.44
C VAL A 216 -7.75 28.60 17.75
N ARG A 217 -8.30 29.38 18.69
CA ARG A 217 -8.82 28.85 19.96
C ARG A 217 -10.01 27.90 19.73
N ILE A 218 -10.93 28.25 18.84
CA ILE A 218 -12.09 27.41 18.52
C ILE A 218 -11.66 26.11 17.83
N ALA A 219 -10.72 26.18 16.87
CA ALA A 219 -10.19 25.02 16.17
C ALA A 219 -9.51 24.03 17.14
N GLY A 220 -8.74 24.55 18.10
CA GLY A 220 -8.07 23.70 19.12
C GLY A 220 -9.03 22.99 20.07
N GLU A 221 -10.21 23.56 20.35
CA GLU A 221 -11.25 22.93 21.19
C GLU A 221 -12.03 21.83 20.44
N GLU A 222 -12.15 21.91 19.11
CA GLU A 222 -12.79 20.89 18.28
C GLU A 222 -11.87 19.67 18.04
N GLU A 223 -10.56 19.89 17.92
CA GLU A 223 -9.56 18.84 17.66
C GLU A 223 -9.34 17.92 18.86
N GLN A 224 -9.45 18.43 20.10
CA GLN A 224 -9.36 17.59 21.30
C GLN A 224 -10.55 16.68 21.55
N LYS A 225 -11.68 16.92 20.86
CA LYS A 225 -12.91 16.13 21.01
C LYS A 225 -13.02 14.99 19.99
N SER A 226 -12.24 15.02 18.91
CA SER A 226 -12.25 13.99 17.84
C SER A 226 -11.23 12.87 18.07
N ILE A 227 -10.14 13.13 18.80
CA ILE A 227 -9.02 12.20 18.94
C ILE A 227 -9.34 10.99 19.83
N GLU A 228 -10.27 11.09 20.78
CA GLU A 228 -10.59 9.97 21.69
C GLU A 228 -11.52 8.90 21.08
N ASP A 229 -12.24 9.19 19.99
CA ASP A 229 -13.24 8.28 19.41
C ASP A 229 -12.75 7.48 18.16
N ASP A 230 -11.65 7.90 17.52
CA ASP A 230 -11.22 7.35 16.21
C ASP A 230 -10.20 6.20 16.28
N GLU A 231 -9.36 6.12 17.31
CA GLU A 231 -8.34 5.05 17.41
C GLU A 231 -8.93 3.65 17.67
N ALA A 232 -10.10 3.57 18.32
CA ALA A 232 -10.79 2.32 18.56
C ALA A 232 -11.54 1.78 17.32
N LYS A 233 -11.90 2.64 16.37
CA LYS A 233 -12.58 2.25 15.12
C LYS A 233 -11.62 1.75 14.04
N GLN A 234 -10.41 2.30 13.98
CA GLN A 234 -9.44 1.99 12.90
C GLN A 234 -8.86 0.56 12.98
N ILE A 235 -8.89 -0.08 14.15
CA ILE A 235 -8.40 -1.46 14.31
C ILE A 235 -9.43 -2.49 13.82
N GLU A 236 -10.73 -2.18 13.88
CA GLU A 236 -11.79 -3.10 13.46
C GLU A 236 -12.12 -3.00 11.95
N ASP A 237 -11.91 -1.82 11.34
CA ASP A 237 -12.04 -1.61 9.88
C ASP A 237 -10.86 -2.18 9.06
N SER A 238 -9.75 -2.57 9.69
CA SER A 238 -8.56 -3.10 9.00
C SER A 238 -8.66 -4.59 8.61
N LEU A 239 -9.77 -5.27 8.93
CA LEU A 239 -9.99 -6.69 8.61
C LEU A 239 -11.10 -6.96 7.57
N VAL A 240 -11.73 -5.93 7.02
CA VAL A 240 -12.74 -6.07 5.97
C VAL A 240 -12.60 -4.88 4.99
N PRO A 241 -12.43 -5.09 3.66
CA PRO A 241 -12.49 -3.99 2.72
C PRO A 241 -13.90 -3.37 2.74
N PRO A 242 -14.03 -2.03 2.73
CA PRO A 242 -15.33 -1.38 2.79
C PRO A 242 -16.13 -1.73 1.52
N ASP A 243 -17.25 -2.43 1.70
CA ASP A 243 -18.31 -2.70 0.71
C ASP A 243 -17.99 -3.49 -0.58
N ASP A 244 -17.05 -4.43 -0.56
CA ASP A 244 -16.90 -5.37 -1.69
C ASP A 244 -17.86 -6.58 -1.59
N LEU A 245 -19.08 -6.43 -2.10
CA LEU A 245 -20.09 -7.49 -2.20
C LEU A 245 -19.59 -8.76 -2.93
N VAL A 246 -18.55 -8.64 -3.77
CA VAL A 246 -17.95 -9.77 -4.50
C VAL A 246 -17.06 -10.58 -3.56
N GLU A 247 -16.25 -9.94 -2.71
CA GLU A 247 -15.45 -10.66 -1.71
C GLU A 247 -16.31 -11.33 -0.65
N VAL A 248 -17.41 -10.70 -0.20
CA VAL A 248 -18.40 -11.34 0.67
C VAL A 248 -18.97 -12.61 0.02
N SER A 249 -19.23 -12.57 -1.29
CA SER A 249 -19.75 -13.72 -2.04
C SER A 249 -18.70 -14.80 -2.26
N LEU A 250 -17.43 -14.43 -2.46
CA LEU A 250 -16.31 -15.36 -2.60
C LEU A 250 -15.95 -16.04 -1.28
N ALA A 251 -16.03 -15.32 -0.15
CA ALA A 251 -15.76 -15.84 1.18
C ALA A 251 -16.74 -16.96 1.58
N ARG A 252 -17.98 -16.90 1.09
CA ARG A 252 -19.02 -17.93 1.32
C ARG A 252 -18.76 -19.26 0.60
N LEU A 253 -17.84 -19.28 -0.37
CA LEU A 253 -17.49 -20.49 -1.10
C LEU A 253 -16.40 -21.26 -0.36
N ILE A 254 -16.67 -22.48 0.07
CA ILE A 254 -15.66 -23.33 0.69
C ILE A 254 -14.79 -23.95 -0.44
N GLY A 255 -13.47 -23.71 -0.40
CA GLY A 255 -12.53 -24.18 -1.43
C GLY A 255 -12.55 -23.35 -2.73
N LEU A 256 -12.19 -23.97 -3.86
CA LEU A 256 -12.13 -23.36 -5.20
C LEU A 256 -11.17 -22.16 -5.34
N ASP A 257 -10.04 -22.18 -4.63
CA ASP A 257 -9.09 -21.06 -4.58
C ASP A 257 -8.59 -20.62 -5.96
N ALA A 258 -8.39 -21.56 -6.89
CA ALA A 258 -8.01 -21.25 -8.26
C ALA A 258 -9.07 -20.40 -8.99
N ILE A 259 -10.36 -20.72 -8.80
CA ILE A 259 -11.48 -19.98 -9.41
C ILE A 259 -11.63 -18.61 -8.73
N LYS A 260 -11.54 -18.54 -7.40
CA LYS A 260 -11.59 -17.26 -6.67
C LYS A 260 -10.50 -16.31 -7.13
N ASN A 261 -9.28 -16.83 -7.30
CA ASN A 261 -8.16 -16.03 -7.78
C ASN A 261 -8.35 -15.58 -9.23
N GLN A 262 -8.94 -16.42 -10.11
CA GLN A 262 -9.31 -16.02 -11.47
C GLN A 262 -10.38 -14.91 -11.49
N ILE A 263 -11.42 -14.99 -10.66
CA ILE A 263 -12.44 -13.94 -10.56
C ILE A 263 -11.83 -12.63 -10.07
N ARG A 264 -10.99 -12.69 -9.04
CA ARG A 264 -10.28 -11.52 -8.52
C ARG A 264 -9.39 -10.89 -9.59
N GLY A 265 -8.65 -11.70 -10.34
CA GLY A 265 -7.86 -11.23 -11.49
C GLY A 265 -8.71 -10.56 -12.56
N LEU A 266 -9.84 -11.19 -12.94
CA LEU A 266 -10.76 -10.63 -13.95
C LEU A 266 -11.38 -9.30 -13.50
N ARG A 267 -11.81 -9.21 -12.23
CA ARG A 267 -12.34 -7.97 -11.65
C ARG A 267 -11.31 -6.84 -11.75
N ARG A 268 -10.06 -7.10 -11.35
CA ARG A 268 -8.98 -6.11 -11.43
C ARG A 268 -8.74 -5.67 -12.86
N THR A 269 -8.68 -6.60 -13.80
CA THR A 269 -8.50 -6.27 -15.22
C THR A 269 -9.62 -5.38 -15.75
N ILE A 270 -10.87 -5.62 -15.36
CA ILE A 270 -12.02 -4.78 -15.77
C ILE A 270 -11.93 -3.39 -15.14
N GLU A 271 -11.56 -3.30 -13.87
CA GLU A 271 -11.40 -2.02 -13.19
C GLU A 271 -10.24 -1.21 -13.80
N VAL A 272 -9.11 -1.84 -14.08
CA VAL A 272 -7.98 -1.22 -14.80
C VAL A 272 -8.40 -0.72 -16.17
N ASP A 273 -9.13 -1.54 -16.94
CA ASP A 273 -9.65 -1.12 -18.25
C ASP A 273 -10.60 0.08 -18.12
N ARG A 274 -11.44 0.12 -17.08
CA ARG A 274 -12.35 1.24 -16.79
C ARG A 274 -11.60 2.51 -16.45
N LEU A 275 -10.58 2.42 -15.59
CA LEU A 275 -9.72 3.55 -15.20
C LEU A 275 -8.90 4.08 -16.39
N ARG A 276 -8.63 3.23 -17.40
CA ARG A 276 -8.02 3.62 -18.67
C ARG A 276 -9.01 4.23 -19.68
N GLY A 277 -10.30 4.34 -19.33
CA GLY A 277 -11.34 4.86 -20.23
C GLY A 277 -11.73 3.89 -21.34
N LEU A 278 -11.39 2.60 -21.24
CA LEU A 278 -11.74 1.59 -22.24
C LEU A 278 -13.18 1.10 -22.03
N VAL A 279 -13.97 1.10 -23.11
CA VAL A 279 -15.34 0.60 -23.12
C VAL A 279 -15.33 -0.95 -23.06
N PRO A 280 -16.30 -1.61 -22.38
CA PRO A 280 -16.42 -3.06 -22.43
C PRO A 280 -16.43 -3.59 -23.87
N GLY A 281 -15.43 -4.40 -24.24
CA GLY A 281 -15.27 -4.96 -25.60
C GLY A 281 -14.23 -4.27 -26.50
N GLN A 282 -13.67 -3.12 -26.11
CA GLN A 282 -12.51 -2.50 -26.79
C GLN A 282 -11.15 -2.96 -26.25
N SER A 283 -11.16 -3.79 -25.21
CA SER A 283 -9.96 -4.37 -24.62
C SER A 283 -9.51 -5.58 -25.44
N ASP A 284 -8.26 -5.59 -25.88
CA ASP A 284 -7.60 -6.73 -26.54
C ASP A 284 -7.34 -7.90 -25.55
N ARG A 285 -7.78 -7.76 -24.30
CA ARG A 285 -7.59 -8.74 -23.22
C ARG A 285 -8.75 -9.73 -23.17
N PRO A 286 -8.50 -11.04 -23.13
CA PRO A 286 -9.55 -12.06 -23.11
C PRO A 286 -10.36 -12.00 -21.80
N ARG A 287 -11.68 -11.81 -21.91
CA ARG A 287 -12.63 -11.78 -20.77
C ARG A 287 -13.39 -13.09 -20.57
N HIS A 288 -12.91 -14.20 -21.14
CA HIS A 288 -13.61 -15.49 -21.13
C HIS A 288 -13.05 -16.43 -20.05
N ILE A 289 -13.93 -17.16 -19.37
CA ILE A 289 -13.58 -18.21 -18.40
C ILE A 289 -13.97 -19.56 -18.98
N ILE A 290 -13.01 -20.50 -19.03
CA ILE A 290 -13.26 -21.88 -19.44
C ILE A 290 -13.20 -22.78 -18.20
N LEU A 291 -14.30 -23.46 -17.88
CA LEU A 291 -14.35 -24.45 -16.82
C LEU A 291 -14.04 -25.84 -17.40
N THR A 292 -12.86 -26.39 -17.08
CA THR A 292 -12.40 -27.69 -17.57
C THR A 292 -12.57 -28.79 -16.51
N GLY A 293 -12.70 -30.06 -16.95
CA GLY A 293 -12.78 -31.24 -16.07
C GLY A 293 -13.58 -32.40 -16.68
N SER A 294 -13.60 -33.59 -16.06
CA SER A 294 -14.41 -34.75 -16.49
C SER A 294 -15.92 -34.56 -16.22
N ALA A 295 -16.79 -35.40 -16.79
CA ALA A 295 -18.23 -35.32 -16.54
C ALA A 295 -18.54 -35.54 -15.04
N GLY A 296 -19.45 -34.74 -14.46
CA GLY A 296 -19.83 -34.86 -13.04
C GLY A 296 -19.03 -34.02 -12.03
N CYS A 297 -17.94 -33.35 -12.42
CA CYS A 297 -17.11 -32.54 -11.50
C CYS A 297 -17.74 -31.21 -11.03
N GLY A 298 -19.06 -31.02 -11.17
CA GLY A 298 -19.71 -29.79 -10.73
C GLY A 298 -19.48 -28.55 -11.60
N LYS A 299 -18.99 -28.67 -12.85
CA LYS A 299 -18.82 -27.51 -13.77
C LYS A 299 -20.07 -26.65 -13.91
N THR A 300 -21.22 -27.28 -14.13
CA THR A 300 -22.51 -26.59 -14.25
C THR A 300 -22.92 -25.89 -12.95
N PHE A 301 -22.58 -26.48 -11.80
CA PHE A 301 -22.82 -25.88 -10.50
C PHE A 301 -21.93 -24.66 -10.28
N ALA A 302 -20.63 -24.77 -10.61
CA ALA A 302 -19.70 -23.65 -10.62
C ALA A 302 -20.17 -22.53 -11.57
N SER A 303 -20.58 -22.84 -12.80
CA SER A 303 -21.12 -21.83 -13.74
C SER A 303 -22.31 -21.06 -13.16
N ARG A 304 -23.29 -21.76 -12.55
CA ARG A 304 -24.48 -21.11 -11.95
C ARG A 304 -24.12 -20.19 -10.80
N LEU A 305 -23.06 -20.52 -10.07
CA LEU A 305 -22.61 -19.77 -8.92
C LEU A 305 -21.71 -18.59 -9.32
N LEU A 306 -20.96 -18.73 -10.41
CA LEU A 306 -20.05 -17.72 -10.94
C LEU A 306 -20.76 -16.67 -11.79
N LEU A 307 -21.80 -17.05 -12.55
CA LEU A 307 -22.47 -16.15 -13.48
C LEU A 307 -22.99 -14.85 -12.84
N PRO A 308 -23.63 -14.87 -11.64
CA PRO A 308 -24.04 -13.64 -10.95
C PRO A 308 -22.85 -12.77 -10.55
N LEU A 309 -21.71 -13.38 -10.20
CA LEU A 309 -20.49 -12.65 -9.85
C LEU A 309 -19.88 -11.99 -11.09
N LEU A 310 -19.88 -12.68 -12.23
CA LEU A 310 -19.39 -12.15 -13.50
C LEU A 310 -20.20 -10.96 -14.00
N HIS A 311 -21.52 -11.00 -13.85
CA HIS A 311 -22.39 -9.87 -14.16
C HIS A 311 -22.14 -8.69 -13.19
N LYS A 312 -21.93 -8.95 -11.90
CA LYS A 312 -21.63 -7.90 -10.91
C LYS A 312 -20.30 -7.19 -11.17
N ILE A 313 -19.27 -7.90 -11.61
CA ILE A 313 -17.97 -7.30 -11.96
C ILE A 313 -17.94 -6.72 -13.39
N GLY A 314 -19.06 -6.76 -14.14
CA GLY A 314 -19.13 -6.24 -15.51
C GLY A 314 -18.35 -7.06 -16.54
N ALA A 315 -18.06 -8.33 -16.25
CA ALA A 315 -17.38 -9.24 -17.19
C ALA A 315 -18.33 -9.76 -18.29
N VAL A 316 -19.62 -9.83 -17.99
CA VAL A 316 -20.70 -10.30 -18.86
C VAL A 316 -21.85 -9.29 -18.74
N PRO A 317 -22.51 -8.91 -19.86
CA PRO A 317 -23.66 -8.02 -19.83
C PRO A 317 -24.90 -8.65 -19.16
#